data_AF-A0A373FGL9-F1
#
_entry.id   AF-A0A373FGL9-F1
#
_cell.length_a   1.000
_cell.length_b   1.000
_cell.length_c   1.000
_cell.angle_alpha   90.00
_cell.angle_beta   90.00
_cell.angle_gamma   90.00
#
_symmetry.space_group_name_H-M   'P 1'
#
loop_
_entity.id
_entity.type
_entity.pdbx_description
1 polymer ?
#
loop_
_entity_poly.entity_id
_entity_poly.type
_entity_poly.pdbx_seq_one_letter_code
_entity_poly.pdbx_strand_id
1 'polypeptide(L)'
;MTEPVTASRSKPSFPHAPGARKQRGFVFWAVWVLIASYAVYPTANWLASLRDHRYDFITPWDAMIPLVPEFIFVYFSFFPFLALPFWLVGQPDISALGKRQIAGTLICGVIFVLFPGNLAFDRVIPETEPYRSIFSAMFFVDKPHNLLPSLHIVYTALTGTAICKAQWPRGRWWLCLLIVVWSVAICASTMLVHQHHILDVVTALMLVALLWVVIRPANVPPEPSRI
;
A
#
# COMPACT_ATOMS: atom_id res chain seq x y z
N MET A 1 64.09 5.71 30.73
CA MET A 1 62.81 6.39 30.50
C MET A 1 61.89 5.41 29.80
N THR A 2 60.90 4.88 30.50
CA THR A 2 59.90 3.93 29.99
C THR A 2 58.57 4.67 29.86
N GLU A 3 58.08 4.87 28.63
CA GLU A 3 56.75 5.43 28.39
C GLU A 3 55.66 4.35 28.59
N PRO A 4 54.48 4.71 29.12
CA PRO A 4 53.37 3.77 29.25
C PRO A 4 52.53 3.73 27.97
N VAL A 5 52.35 2.53 27.42
CA VAL A 5 51.42 2.26 26.32
C VAL A 5 49.98 2.45 26.82
N THR A 6 49.29 3.46 26.31
CA THR A 6 47.87 3.70 26.56
C THR A 6 47.02 2.71 25.75
N ALA A 7 46.48 1.71 26.44
CA ALA A 7 45.54 0.76 25.86
C ALA A 7 44.21 1.48 25.52
N SER A 8 43.99 1.74 24.23
CA SER A 8 42.71 2.14 23.67
C SER A 8 41.69 1.01 23.87
N ARG A 9 40.78 1.19 24.84
CA ARG A 9 39.61 0.32 25.01
C ARG A 9 38.64 0.57 23.86
N SER A 10 38.67 -0.29 22.85
CA SER A 10 37.63 -0.36 21.84
C SER A 10 36.30 -0.70 22.52
N LYS A 11 35.27 0.14 22.31
CA LYS A 11 33.92 -0.14 22.79
C LYS A 11 33.42 -1.44 22.14
N PRO A 12 32.82 -2.38 22.89
CA PRO A 12 32.23 -3.57 22.29
C PRO A 12 31.07 -3.12 21.39
N SER A 13 31.22 -3.36 20.10
CA SER A 13 30.13 -3.20 19.13
C SER A 13 29.22 -4.42 19.29
N PHE A 14 28.08 -4.24 19.97
CA PHE A 14 27.08 -5.29 20.04
C PHE A 14 26.54 -5.54 18.62
N PRO A 15 26.66 -6.77 18.07
CA PRO A 15 26.08 -7.10 16.79
C PRO A 15 24.57 -6.88 16.90
N HIS A 16 24.05 -5.91 16.15
CA HIS A 16 22.62 -5.69 16.07
C HIS A 16 21.96 -6.98 15.60
N ALA A 17 21.02 -7.51 16.39
CA ALA A 17 20.27 -8.71 16.03
C ALA A 17 19.69 -8.56 14.61
N PRO A 18 19.82 -9.56 13.71
CA PRO A 18 19.41 -9.45 12.31
C PRO A 18 17.97 -8.93 12.12
N GLY A 19 17.07 -9.26 13.05
CA GLY A 19 15.68 -8.77 13.07
C GLY A 19 15.53 -7.25 13.30
N ALA A 20 16.40 -6.65 14.12
CA ALA A 20 16.32 -5.23 14.47
C ALA A 20 16.60 -4.33 13.25
N ARG A 21 17.49 -4.74 12.34
CA ARG A 21 17.79 -3.99 11.11
C ARG A 21 16.61 -3.98 10.13
N LYS A 22 15.90 -5.12 10.02
CA LYS A 22 14.69 -5.25 9.18
C LYS A 22 13.57 -4.33 9.67
N GLN A 23 13.27 -4.38 10.97
CA GLN A 23 12.21 -3.58 11.58
C GLN A 23 12.49 -2.08 11.47
N ARG A 24 13.73 -1.64 11.70
CA ARG A 24 14.14 -0.23 11.50
C ARG A 24 13.91 0.24 10.06
N GLY A 25 14.24 -0.60 9.08
CA GLY A 25 14.00 -0.30 7.67
C GLY A 25 12.51 -0.14 7.35
N PHE A 26 11.68 -1.05 7.86
CA PHE A 26 10.22 -0.95 7.72
C PHE A 26 9.70 0.35 8.35
N VAL A 27 10.03 0.62 9.61
CA VAL A 27 9.51 1.80 10.33
C VAL A 27 9.91 3.09 9.60
N PHE A 28 11.16 3.19 9.15
CA PHE A 28 11.62 4.34 8.37
C PHE A 28 10.76 4.57 7.12
N TRP A 29 10.56 3.53 6.31
CA TRP A 29 9.77 3.67 5.08
C TRP A 29 8.28 3.85 5.35
N ALA A 30 7.74 3.20 6.37
CA ALA A 30 6.35 3.36 6.79
C ALA A 30 6.07 4.81 7.19
N VAL A 31 6.96 5.46 7.96
CA VAL A 31 6.84 6.88 8.31
C VAL A 31 6.81 7.75 7.05
N TRP A 32 7.71 7.54 6.11
CA TRP A 32 7.73 8.33 4.86
C TRP A 32 6.51 8.07 3.97
N VAL A 33 6.03 6.83 3.90
CA VAL A 33 4.80 6.48 3.19
C VAL A 33 3.60 7.16 3.84
N LEU A 34 3.52 7.18 5.16
CA LEU A 34 2.46 7.88 5.89
C LEU A 34 2.53 9.38 5.63
N ILE A 35 3.70 10.01 5.75
CA ILE A 35 3.89 11.44 5.42
C ILE A 35 3.42 11.73 3.99
N ALA A 36 3.86 10.94 3.01
CA ALA A 36 3.44 11.12 1.62
C ALA A 36 1.92 10.94 1.47
N SER A 37 1.32 9.93 2.09
CA SER A 37 -0.12 9.65 2.00
C SER A 37 -0.94 10.76 2.63
N TYR A 38 -0.61 11.19 3.85
CA TYR A 38 -1.33 12.24 4.57
C TYR A 38 -1.07 13.65 4.04
N ALA A 39 0.04 13.88 3.34
CA ALA A 39 0.26 15.13 2.63
C ALA A 39 -0.44 15.15 1.27
N VAL A 40 -0.31 14.09 0.47
CA VAL A 40 -0.75 14.08 -0.93
C VAL A 40 -2.25 13.80 -1.05
N TYR A 41 -2.76 12.77 -0.37
CA TYR A 41 -4.14 12.33 -0.59
C TYR A 41 -5.18 13.37 -0.13
N PRO A 42 -5.11 13.97 1.07
CA PRO A 42 -6.03 15.05 1.45
C PRO A 42 -5.89 16.30 0.58
N THR A 43 -4.66 16.66 0.18
CA THR A 43 -4.42 17.81 -0.70
C THR A 43 -4.99 17.57 -2.10
N ALA A 44 -4.78 16.38 -2.66
CA ALA A 44 -5.33 15.99 -3.95
C ALA A 44 -6.87 15.96 -3.89
N ASN A 45 -7.45 15.41 -2.82
CA ASN A 45 -8.89 15.48 -2.56
C ASN A 45 -9.42 16.92 -2.58
N TRP A 46 -8.76 17.81 -1.83
CA TRP A 46 -9.17 19.21 -1.76
C TRP A 46 -9.06 19.89 -3.12
N LEU A 47 -7.93 19.76 -3.81
CA LEU A 47 -7.74 20.33 -5.15
C LEU A 47 -8.72 19.75 -6.18
N ALA A 48 -8.99 18.45 -6.14
CA ALA A 48 -9.97 17.78 -6.99
C ALA A 48 -11.40 18.27 -6.73
N SER A 49 -11.74 18.58 -5.46
CA SER A 49 -13.06 19.12 -5.11
C SER A 49 -13.30 20.54 -5.63
N LEU A 50 -12.24 21.27 -5.97
CA LEU A 50 -12.31 22.60 -6.61
C LEU A 50 -12.46 22.52 -8.14
N ARG A 51 -12.51 21.32 -8.73
CA ARG A 51 -12.64 21.15 -10.17
C ARG A 51 -14.11 21.12 -10.57
N ASP A 52 -14.48 21.99 -11.51
CA ASP A 52 -15.84 22.06 -12.04
C ASP A 52 -16.20 20.85 -12.92
N HIS A 53 -15.21 20.31 -13.63
CA HIS A 53 -15.40 19.19 -14.54
C HIS A 53 -14.92 17.88 -13.91
N ARG A 54 -15.74 16.84 -14.06
CA ARG A 54 -15.47 15.46 -13.64
C ARG A 54 -15.66 14.50 -14.81
N TYR A 55 -14.97 13.38 -14.74
CA TYR A 55 -14.89 12.41 -15.82
C TYR A 55 -15.60 11.10 -15.45
N ASP A 56 -16.30 10.53 -16.43
CA ASP A 56 -16.99 9.24 -16.27
C ASP A 56 -16.06 8.10 -16.70
N PHE A 57 -15.37 7.52 -15.73
CA PHE A 57 -14.52 6.33 -15.92
C PHE A 57 -15.29 5.04 -15.64
N ILE A 58 -16.53 4.99 -16.11
CA ILE A 58 -17.53 3.98 -15.76
C ILE A 58 -17.65 2.97 -16.90
N THR A 59 -17.67 1.69 -16.58
CA THR A 59 -17.87 0.61 -17.54
C THR A 59 -19.25 -0.04 -17.35
N PRO A 60 -19.82 -0.70 -18.38
CA PRO A 60 -21.07 -1.44 -18.23
C PRO A 60 -21.01 -2.56 -17.17
N TRP A 61 -19.80 -3.04 -16.86
CA TRP A 61 -19.58 -4.08 -15.86
C TRP A 61 -19.78 -3.58 -14.43
N ASP A 62 -19.58 -2.28 -14.18
CA ASP A 62 -19.77 -1.69 -12.85
C ASP A 62 -21.23 -1.76 -12.41
N ALA A 63 -22.17 -1.64 -13.35
CA ALA A 63 -23.61 -1.75 -13.07
C ALA A 63 -24.05 -3.15 -12.59
N MET A 64 -23.22 -4.18 -12.80
CA MET A 64 -23.50 -5.54 -12.36
C MET A 64 -22.96 -5.85 -10.95
N ILE A 65 -22.25 -4.92 -10.32
CA ILE A 65 -21.61 -5.13 -9.02
C ILE A 65 -22.60 -4.78 -7.90
N PRO A 66 -23.07 -5.77 -7.11
CA PRO A 66 -23.97 -5.48 -6.00
C PRO A 66 -23.23 -4.81 -4.84
N LEU A 67 -23.96 -3.98 -4.08
CA LEU A 67 -23.49 -3.54 -2.77
C LEU A 67 -23.59 -4.72 -1.79
N VAL A 68 -22.47 -5.10 -1.16
CA VAL A 68 -22.41 -6.14 -0.13
C VAL A 68 -21.73 -5.54 1.11
N PRO A 69 -22.49 -4.93 2.04
CA PRO A 69 -21.93 -4.18 3.18
C PRO A 69 -20.99 -5.00 4.07
N GLU A 70 -21.18 -6.31 4.17
CA GLU A 70 -20.36 -7.22 4.96
C GLU A 70 -18.88 -7.22 4.53
N PHE A 71 -18.61 -6.93 3.26
CA PHE A 71 -17.26 -6.83 2.73
C PHE A 71 -16.50 -5.61 3.24
N ILE A 72 -17.15 -4.70 3.99
CA ILE A 72 -16.48 -3.59 4.65
C ILE A 72 -15.36 -4.06 5.60
N PHE A 73 -15.55 -5.20 6.27
CA PHE A 73 -14.50 -5.75 7.13
C PHE A 73 -13.30 -6.27 6.33
N VAL A 74 -13.56 -6.87 5.17
CA VAL A 74 -12.51 -7.29 4.22
C VAL A 74 -11.80 -6.05 3.66
N TYR A 75 -12.54 -4.99 3.34
CA TYR A 75 -11.98 -3.70 2.94
C TYR A 75 -11.05 -3.12 4.01
N PHE A 76 -11.50 -3.04 5.27
CA PHE A 76 -10.66 -2.54 6.37
C PHE A 76 -9.50 -3.47 6.76
N SER A 77 -9.55 -4.75 6.39
CA SER A 77 -8.41 -5.67 6.54
C SER A 77 -7.17 -5.25 5.74
N PHE A 78 -7.33 -4.28 4.82
CA PHE A 78 -6.25 -3.52 4.20
C PHE A 78 -5.21 -2.99 5.20
N PHE A 79 -5.64 -2.37 6.30
CA PHE A 79 -4.72 -1.77 7.28
C PHE A 79 -3.76 -2.79 7.92
N PRO A 80 -4.23 -3.91 8.51
CA PRO A 80 -3.33 -4.94 9.01
C PRO A 80 -2.52 -5.60 7.89
N PHE A 81 -3.07 -5.72 6.67
CA PHE A 81 -2.33 -6.25 5.52
C PHE A 81 -1.07 -5.42 5.21
N LEU A 82 -1.15 -4.08 5.28
CA LEU A 82 0.01 -3.19 5.10
C LEU A 82 1.07 -3.30 6.19
N ALA A 83 0.73 -3.84 7.37
CA ALA A 83 1.68 -4.04 8.45
C ALA A 83 2.51 -5.33 8.28
N LEU A 84 2.03 -6.30 7.50
CA LEU A 84 2.69 -7.60 7.29
C LEU A 84 4.17 -7.52 6.85
N PRO A 85 4.60 -6.57 5.99
CA PRO A 85 6.01 -6.45 5.62
C PRO A 85 6.96 -6.25 6.80
N PHE A 86 6.48 -5.73 7.94
CA PHE A 86 7.29 -5.62 9.17
C PHE A 86 7.90 -6.97 9.56
N TRP A 87 7.10 -8.05 9.50
CA TRP A 87 7.56 -9.41 9.80
C TRP A 87 8.05 -10.18 8.58
N LEU A 88 7.64 -9.81 7.36
CA LEU A 88 7.80 -10.64 6.16
C LEU A 88 8.77 -10.07 5.11
N VAL A 89 9.15 -8.80 5.12
CA VAL A 89 10.00 -8.22 4.05
C VAL A 89 11.25 -7.57 4.61
N GLY A 90 12.42 -8.09 4.20
CA GLY A 90 13.73 -7.58 4.60
C GLY A 90 14.26 -6.49 3.67
N GLN A 91 15.38 -5.88 4.05
CA GLN A 91 16.18 -5.09 3.10
C GLN A 91 16.84 -6.01 2.06
N PRO A 92 17.04 -5.54 0.82
CA PRO A 92 16.72 -4.22 0.27
C PRO A 92 15.27 -4.05 -0.23
N ASP A 93 14.47 -5.11 -0.23
CA ASP A 93 13.12 -5.10 -0.81
C ASP A 93 12.16 -4.17 -0.06
N ILE A 94 12.30 -4.00 1.25
CA ILE A 94 11.45 -3.07 2.02
C ILE A 94 11.65 -1.60 1.58
N SER A 95 12.89 -1.23 1.22
CA SER A 95 13.18 0.09 0.66
C SER A 95 12.56 0.28 -0.71
N ALA A 96 12.61 -0.74 -1.56
CA ALA A 96 11.94 -0.71 -2.85
C ALA A 96 10.42 -0.59 -2.70
N LEU A 97 9.81 -1.32 -1.75
CA LEU A 97 8.38 -1.24 -1.45
C LEU A 97 7.98 0.18 -1.03
N GLY A 98 8.68 0.77 -0.05
CA GLY A 98 8.39 2.13 0.41
C GLY A 98 8.49 3.17 -0.70
N LYS A 99 9.53 3.10 -1.54
CA LYS A 99 9.68 3.99 -2.70
C LYS A 99 8.54 3.84 -3.71
N ARG A 100 8.11 2.60 -3.99
CA ARG A 100 6.99 2.34 -4.91
C ARG A 100 5.67 2.84 -4.34
N GLN A 101 5.42 2.66 -3.04
CA GLN A 101 4.22 3.19 -2.39
C GLN A 101 4.19 4.72 -2.47
N ILE A 102 5.29 5.40 -2.14
CA ILE A 102 5.40 6.87 -2.26
C ILE A 102 5.18 7.32 -3.71
N ALA A 103 5.85 6.69 -4.68
CA ALA A 103 5.68 7.04 -6.09
C ALA A 103 4.24 6.78 -6.58
N GLY A 104 3.62 5.68 -6.16
CA GLY A 104 2.22 5.37 -6.44
C GLY A 104 1.29 6.45 -5.90
N THR A 105 1.48 6.89 -4.65
CA THR A 105 0.69 7.97 -4.04
C THR A 105 0.82 9.27 -4.79
N LEU A 106 2.04 9.65 -5.18
CA LEU A 106 2.27 10.87 -5.95
C LEU A 106 1.59 10.81 -7.32
N ILE A 107 1.73 9.68 -8.03
CA ILE A 107 1.12 9.50 -9.37
C ILE A 107 -0.41 9.49 -9.26
N CYS A 108 -0.98 8.71 -8.32
CA CYS A 108 -2.41 8.72 -8.03
C CYS A 108 -2.90 10.14 -7.70
N GLY A 109 -2.21 10.84 -6.80
CA GLY A 109 -2.57 12.20 -6.39
C GLY A 109 -2.60 13.18 -7.56
N VAL A 110 -1.62 13.13 -8.45
CA VAL A 110 -1.61 13.96 -9.68
C VAL A 110 -2.81 13.60 -10.58
N ILE A 111 -3.08 12.32 -10.79
CA ILE A 111 -4.21 11.87 -11.62
C ILE A 111 -5.55 12.30 -11.01
N PHE A 112 -5.74 12.17 -9.69
CA PHE A 112 -6.97 12.59 -9.01
C PHE A 112 -7.27 14.08 -9.20
N VAL A 113 -6.23 14.92 -9.22
CA VAL A 113 -6.40 16.38 -9.44
C VAL A 113 -6.68 16.71 -10.90
N LEU A 114 -5.99 16.06 -11.84
CA LEU A 114 -6.14 16.34 -13.27
C LEU A 114 -7.44 15.76 -13.83
N PHE A 115 -7.82 14.57 -13.36
CA PHE A 115 -8.91 13.75 -13.85
C PHE A 115 -9.83 13.24 -12.72
N PRO A 116 -10.48 14.14 -11.95
CA PRO A 116 -11.41 13.72 -10.90
C PRO A 116 -12.58 12.94 -11.51
N GLY A 117 -12.89 11.78 -10.92
CA GLY A 117 -13.92 10.88 -11.43
C GLY A 117 -15.33 11.18 -10.91
N ASN A 118 -16.36 10.69 -11.61
CA ASN A 118 -17.69 10.51 -11.06
C ASN A 118 -17.88 9.07 -10.59
N LEU A 119 -18.34 8.90 -9.35
CA LEU A 119 -18.69 7.59 -8.83
C LEU A 119 -20.03 7.15 -9.44
N ALA A 120 -20.03 6.02 -10.15
CA ALA A 120 -21.23 5.41 -10.73
C ALA A 120 -22.27 4.95 -9.70
N PHE A 121 -21.84 4.73 -8.46
CA PHE A 121 -22.66 4.16 -7.40
C PHE A 121 -23.29 5.25 -6.53
N ASP A 122 -24.55 5.05 -6.18
CA ASP A 122 -25.17 5.81 -5.10
C ASP A 122 -24.53 5.40 -3.77
N ARG A 123 -24.06 6.39 -3.00
CA ARG A 123 -23.45 6.17 -1.68
C ARG A 123 -24.53 5.84 -0.65
N VAL A 124 -24.98 4.60 -0.64
CA VAL A 124 -25.94 4.08 0.32
C VAL A 124 -25.27 3.85 1.67
N ILE A 125 -25.85 4.40 2.74
CA ILE A 125 -25.44 4.12 4.12
C ILE A 125 -26.41 3.07 4.67
N PRO A 126 -25.93 1.86 5.02
CA PRO A 126 -26.79 0.84 5.64
C PRO A 126 -27.40 1.34 6.95
N GLU A 127 -28.64 0.97 7.26
CA GLU A 127 -29.31 1.44 8.48
C GLU A 127 -28.83 0.73 9.75
N THR A 128 -28.37 -0.52 9.62
CA THR A 128 -27.97 -1.38 10.74
C THR A 128 -26.55 -1.07 11.22
N GLU A 129 -26.36 -1.03 12.54
CA GLU A 129 -25.01 -0.99 13.14
C GLU A 129 -24.33 -2.36 13.10
N PRO A 130 -22.99 -2.44 13.03
CA PRO A 130 -22.03 -1.32 12.99
C PRO A 130 -21.84 -0.70 11.58
N TYR A 131 -22.49 -1.23 10.56
CA TYR A 131 -22.28 -0.84 9.16
C TYR A 131 -22.56 0.64 8.92
N ARG A 132 -23.65 1.18 9.50
CA ARG A 132 -24.01 2.59 9.41
C ARG A 132 -22.85 3.50 9.84
N SER A 133 -22.31 3.29 11.03
CA SER A 133 -21.22 4.09 11.58
C SER A 133 -19.95 3.99 10.73
N ILE A 134 -19.61 2.77 10.31
CA ILE A 134 -18.41 2.50 9.52
C ILE A 134 -18.50 3.15 8.13
N PHE A 135 -19.61 2.98 7.40
CA PHE A 135 -19.81 3.59 6.09
C PHE A 135 -19.85 5.12 6.18
N SER A 136 -20.48 5.67 7.22
CA SER A 136 -20.51 7.12 7.46
C SER A 136 -19.09 7.69 7.65
N ALA A 137 -18.27 7.04 8.48
CA ALA A 137 -16.87 7.43 8.68
C ALA A 137 -16.05 7.28 7.39
N MET A 138 -16.24 6.18 6.65
CA MET A 138 -15.57 5.95 5.38
C MET A 138 -15.90 7.04 4.36
N PHE A 139 -17.17 7.37 4.16
CA PHE A 139 -17.59 8.41 3.21
C PHE A 139 -17.18 9.83 3.64
N PHE A 140 -16.97 10.04 4.94
CA PHE A 140 -16.42 11.30 5.43
C PHE A 140 -14.97 11.50 4.98
N VAL A 141 -14.15 10.45 5.13
CA VAL A 141 -12.71 10.47 4.80
C VAL A 141 -12.47 10.33 3.29
N ASP A 142 -13.13 9.38 2.64
CA ASP A 142 -12.93 9.03 1.23
C ASP A 142 -13.99 9.69 0.35
N LYS A 143 -13.56 10.57 -0.56
CA LYS A 143 -14.46 11.36 -1.40
C LYS A 143 -14.69 10.70 -2.76
N PRO A 144 -15.89 10.84 -3.37
CA PRO A 144 -16.32 10.06 -4.55
C PRO A 144 -15.68 10.50 -5.87
N HIS A 145 -14.54 11.18 -5.83
CA HIS A 145 -13.83 11.67 -7.02
C HIS A 145 -12.38 11.18 -7.13
N ASN A 146 -11.82 10.55 -6.09
CA ASN A 146 -10.47 9.99 -6.10
C ASN A 146 -10.49 8.51 -6.48
N LEU A 147 -10.92 8.23 -7.71
CA LEU A 147 -11.26 6.87 -8.16
C LEU A 147 -10.07 6.16 -8.80
N LEU A 148 -9.69 6.55 -10.02
CA LEU A 148 -8.63 5.90 -10.78
C LEU A 148 -7.27 6.62 -10.68
N PRO A 149 -6.15 5.88 -10.61
CA PRO A 149 -6.06 4.47 -10.21
C PRO A 149 -6.31 4.31 -8.70
N SER A 150 -6.91 3.19 -8.30
CA SER A 150 -7.21 2.95 -6.88
C SER A 150 -5.94 2.82 -6.03
N LEU A 151 -5.76 3.76 -5.08
CA LEU A 151 -4.59 3.76 -4.20
C LEU A 151 -4.58 2.55 -3.24
N HIS A 152 -5.76 2.11 -2.78
CA HIS A 152 -5.91 0.88 -1.98
C HIS A 152 -5.38 -0.35 -2.72
N ILE A 153 -5.71 -0.47 -4.01
CA ILE A 153 -5.28 -1.58 -4.84
C ILE A 153 -3.79 -1.49 -5.15
N VAL A 154 -3.27 -0.29 -5.46
CA VAL A 154 -1.83 -0.07 -5.64
C VAL A 154 -1.05 -0.54 -4.41
N TYR A 155 -1.47 -0.12 -3.22
CA TYR A 155 -0.80 -0.48 -1.97
C TYR A 155 -0.91 -1.98 -1.65
N THR A 156 -2.09 -2.57 -1.86
CA THR A 156 -2.33 -3.99 -1.64
C THR A 156 -1.47 -4.84 -2.58
N ALA A 157 -1.50 -4.55 -3.88
CA ALA A 157 -0.74 -5.32 -4.87
C ALA A 157 0.78 -5.16 -4.68
N LEU A 158 1.28 -3.94 -4.41
CA LEU A 158 2.70 -3.73 -4.11
C LEU A 158 3.14 -4.51 -2.86
N THR A 159 2.33 -4.48 -1.80
CA THR A 159 2.61 -5.17 -0.54
C THR A 159 2.59 -6.68 -0.73
N GLY A 160 1.54 -7.22 -1.36
CA GLY A 160 1.41 -8.65 -1.61
C GLY A 160 2.53 -9.19 -2.48
N THR A 161 2.85 -8.51 -3.59
CA THR A 161 3.97 -8.90 -4.46
C THR A 161 5.33 -8.81 -3.77
N ALA A 162 5.57 -7.81 -2.91
CA ALA A 162 6.80 -7.71 -2.13
C ALA A 162 6.94 -8.85 -1.11
N ILE A 163 5.84 -9.22 -0.43
CA ILE A 163 5.81 -10.37 0.49
C ILE A 163 6.08 -11.66 -0.29
N CYS A 164 5.36 -11.91 -1.39
CA CYS A 164 5.53 -13.12 -2.18
C CYS A 164 6.96 -13.23 -2.73
N LYS A 165 7.52 -12.14 -3.27
CA LYS A 165 8.92 -12.11 -3.73
C LYS A 165 9.91 -12.47 -2.62
N ALA A 166 9.69 -11.98 -1.39
CA ALA A 166 10.57 -12.27 -0.27
C ALA A 166 10.40 -13.71 0.26
N GLN A 167 9.19 -14.26 0.24
CA GLN A 167 8.87 -15.51 0.94
C GLN A 167 8.89 -16.74 0.02
N TRP A 168 8.64 -16.58 -1.28
CA TRP A 168 8.61 -17.69 -2.24
C TRP A 168 9.95 -18.45 -2.31
N PRO A 169 11.13 -17.81 -2.43
CA PRO A 169 12.41 -18.51 -2.48
C PRO A 169 12.75 -19.24 -1.16
N ARG A 170 12.04 -18.93 -0.07
CA ARG A 170 12.18 -19.58 1.24
C ARG A 170 11.26 -20.80 1.39
N GLY A 171 10.64 -21.27 0.30
CA GLY A 171 9.74 -22.43 0.29
C GLY A 171 8.33 -22.15 0.83
N ARG A 172 7.98 -20.88 1.13
CA ARG A 172 6.70 -20.49 1.73
C ARG A 172 5.64 -20.18 0.67
N TRP A 173 5.43 -21.09 -0.27
CA TRP A 173 4.46 -20.91 -1.37
C TRP A 173 3.01 -20.82 -0.88
N TRP A 174 2.65 -21.57 0.18
CA TRP A 174 1.31 -21.53 0.80
C TRP A 174 0.99 -20.15 1.38
N LEU A 175 2.00 -19.47 1.95
CA LEU A 175 1.87 -18.11 2.45
C LEU A 175 1.63 -17.15 1.29
N CYS A 176 2.34 -17.35 0.18
CA CYS A 176 2.15 -16.53 -1.02
C CYS A 176 0.73 -16.71 -1.59
N LEU A 177 0.20 -17.94 -1.60
CA LEU A 177 -1.19 -18.20 -1.98
C LEU A 177 -2.17 -17.46 -1.07
N LEU A 178 -2.00 -17.54 0.26
CA LEU A 178 -2.84 -16.82 1.22
C LEU A 178 -2.79 -15.30 0.99
N ILE A 179 -1.60 -14.75 0.75
CA ILE A 179 -1.41 -13.32 0.48
C ILE A 179 -2.09 -12.90 -0.82
N VAL A 180 -2.02 -13.72 -1.87
CA VAL A 180 -2.70 -13.44 -3.14
C VAL A 180 -4.22 -13.50 -2.97
N VAL A 181 -4.74 -14.53 -2.30
CA VAL A 181 -6.19 -14.66 -2.03
C VAL A 181 -6.68 -13.45 -1.22
N TRP A 182 -5.95 -13.06 -0.18
CA TRP A 182 -6.30 -11.87 0.61
C TRP A 182 -6.22 -10.58 -0.22
N SER A 183 -5.19 -10.43 -1.05
CA SER A 183 -5.08 -9.27 -1.95
C SER A 183 -6.27 -9.17 -2.91
N VAL A 184 -6.66 -10.28 -3.53
CA VAL A 184 -7.83 -10.35 -4.41
C VAL A 184 -9.12 -10.05 -3.64
N ALA A 185 -9.25 -10.54 -2.42
CA ALA A 185 -10.41 -10.26 -1.57
C ALA A 185 -10.52 -8.77 -1.21
N ILE A 186 -9.40 -8.08 -0.93
CA ILE A 186 -9.37 -6.62 -0.72
C ILE A 186 -9.74 -5.88 -2.02
N CYS A 187 -9.20 -6.28 -3.17
CA CYS A 187 -9.56 -5.65 -4.45
C CYS A 187 -11.04 -5.86 -4.80
N ALA A 188 -11.59 -7.03 -4.52
CA ALA A 188 -13.02 -7.30 -4.72
C ALA A 188 -13.87 -6.49 -3.74
N SER A 189 -13.44 -6.38 -2.47
CA SER A 189 -14.19 -5.64 -1.46
C SER A 189 -14.31 -4.16 -1.80
N THR A 190 -13.29 -3.54 -2.42
CA THR A 190 -13.40 -2.12 -2.83
C THR A 190 -14.57 -1.88 -3.79
N MET A 191 -14.84 -2.83 -4.68
CA MET A 191 -15.96 -2.75 -5.62
C MET A 191 -17.28 -3.12 -4.93
N LEU A 192 -17.30 -4.16 -4.10
CA LEU A 192 -18.50 -4.62 -3.39
C LEU A 192 -18.99 -3.63 -2.33
N VAL A 193 -18.12 -2.76 -1.80
CA VAL A 193 -18.51 -1.62 -0.94
C VAL A 193 -18.68 -0.32 -1.71
N HIS A 194 -18.79 -0.41 -3.05
CA HIS A 194 -19.04 0.70 -3.97
C HIS A 194 -18.05 1.87 -3.82
N GLN A 195 -16.77 1.57 -3.52
CA GLN A 195 -15.71 2.59 -3.49
C GLN A 195 -15.03 2.78 -4.83
N HIS A 196 -14.88 1.71 -5.61
CA HIS A 196 -14.09 1.73 -6.84
C HIS A 196 -14.77 1.00 -7.98
N HIS A 197 -14.51 1.47 -9.20
CA HIS A 197 -14.88 0.83 -10.46
C HIS A 197 -13.84 -0.20 -10.89
N ILE A 198 -14.22 -1.04 -11.86
CA ILE A 198 -13.32 -2.01 -12.49
C ILE A 198 -12.12 -1.32 -13.14
N LEU A 199 -12.32 -0.15 -13.77
CA LEU A 199 -11.22 0.57 -14.40
C LEU A 199 -10.19 1.09 -13.38
N ASP A 200 -10.63 1.44 -12.16
CA ASP A 200 -9.74 1.85 -11.07
C ASP A 200 -8.79 0.70 -10.67
N VAL A 201 -9.31 -0.53 -10.66
CA VAL A 201 -8.55 -1.76 -10.38
C VAL A 201 -7.54 -2.03 -11.50
N VAL A 202 -7.99 -2.00 -12.75
CA VAL A 202 -7.14 -2.28 -13.92
C VAL A 202 -5.99 -1.27 -14.01
N THR A 203 -6.30 0.02 -13.89
CA THR A 203 -5.29 1.08 -13.94
C THR A 203 -4.33 1.03 -12.75
N ALA A 204 -4.81 0.65 -11.55
CA ALA A 204 -3.94 0.40 -10.41
C ALA A 204 -2.96 -0.74 -10.66
N LEU A 205 -3.40 -1.87 -11.22
CA LEU A 205 -2.52 -3.00 -11.54
C LEU A 205 -1.50 -2.64 -12.62
N MET A 206 -1.89 -1.85 -13.63
CA MET A 206 -0.97 -1.30 -14.64
C MET A 206 0.10 -0.42 -14.00
N LEU A 207 -0.30 0.48 -13.09
CA LEU A 207 0.63 1.34 -12.35
C LEU A 207 1.58 0.52 -11.48
N VAL A 208 1.09 -0.52 -10.81
CA VAL A 208 1.91 -1.45 -10.00
C VAL A 208 2.97 -2.13 -10.88
N ALA A 209 2.59 -2.63 -12.05
CA ALA A 209 3.53 -3.24 -12.99
C ALA A 209 4.62 -2.24 -13.42
N LEU A 210 4.23 -1.00 -13.77
CA LEU A 210 5.17 0.07 -14.12
C LEU A 210 6.14 0.36 -12.97
N LEU A 211 5.64 0.52 -11.74
CA LEU A 211 6.46 0.81 -10.57
C LEU A 211 7.46 -0.32 -10.24
N TRP A 212 7.09 -1.57 -10.51
CA TRP A 212 7.99 -2.72 -10.36
C TRP A 212 9.14 -2.74 -11.38
N VAL A 213 8.89 -2.22 -12.59
CA VAL A 213 9.89 -2.08 -13.66
C VAL A 213 10.83 -0.93 -13.36
N VAL A 214 10.28 0.24 -13.03
CA VAL A 214 11.02 1.50 -12.84
C VAL A 214 11.83 1.50 -11.54
N ILE A 215 11.25 1.04 -10.43
CA ILE A 215 11.88 1.09 -9.11
C ILE A 215 12.37 -0.31 -8.75
N ARG A 216 13.68 -0.54 -8.89
CA ARG A 216 14.33 -1.80 -8.49
C ARG A 216 14.93 -1.72 -7.08
N PRO A 217 15.02 -2.84 -6.34
CA PRO A 217 15.78 -2.89 -5.09
C PRO A 217 17.24 -2.54 -5.36
N ALA A 218 17.89 -1.91 -4.38
CA ALA A 218 19.32 -1.63 -4.48
C ALA A 218 20.09 -2.96 -4.63
N ASN A 219 21.09 -2.96 -5.53
CA ASN A 219 22.04 -4.06 -5.63
C ASN A 219 22.88 -4.08 -4.36
N VAL A 220 22.55 -4.98 -3.42
CA VAL A 220 23.41 -5.25 -2.28
C VAL A 220 24.33 -6.39 -2.70
N PRO A 221 25.67 -6.21 -2.70
CA PRO A 221 26.60 -7.30 -2.95
C PRO A 221 26.30 -8.47 -1.99
N PRO A 222 26.41 -9.73 -2.44
CA PRO A 222 26.24 -10.87 -1.55
C PRO A 222 27.18 -10.72 -0.35
N GLU A 223 26.64 -10.91 0.87
CA GLU A 223 27.47 -10.92 2.08
C GLU A 223 28.49 -12.06 1.91
N PRO A 224 29.81 -11.82 2.10
CA PRO A 224 30.80 -12.87 1.98
C PRO A 224 30.43 -14.02 2.92
N SER A 225 30.51 -15.26 2.41
CA SER A 225 30.19 -16.45 3.19
C SER A 225 30.98 -16.41 4.49
N ARG A 226 30.28 -16.44 5.62
CA ARG A 226 30.93 -16.68 6.92
C ARG A 226 31.34 -18.15 6.92
N ILE A 227 32.58 -18.39 6.51
CA ILE A 227 33.32 -19.63 6.75
C ILE A 227 33.95 -19.50 8.13
#